data_AF-A0A420P314-F1
#
_entry.id   AF-A0A420P314-F1
#
_cell.length_a   1.000
_cell.length_b   1.000
_cell.length_c   1.000
_cell.angle_alpha   90.00
_cell.angle_beta   90.00
_cell.angle_gamma   90.00
#
_symmetry.space_group_name_H-M   'P 1'
#
loop_
_entity.id
_entity.type
_entity.pdbx_description
1 polymer ?
#
loop_
_entity_poly.entity_id
_entity_poly.type
_entity_poly.pdbx_seq_one_letter_code
_entity_poly.pdbx_strand_id
1 'polypeptide(L)'
;MATNHNTHPHASTTVLAKNAKIIKRDRSNENFKKRWRTFKNNGFQLYQDYEAQVYICIRRKGDRYEFKSTDKALPFSEEEKVRAPIKTCQGYH
;
A
#
# COMPACT_ATOMS: atom_id res chain seq x y z
N MET A 1 48.96 -12.12 50.71
CA MET A 1 48.77 -13.09 49.62
C MET A 1 47.55 -12.67 48.83
N ALA A 2 47.76 -12.10 47.64
CA ALA A 2 46.71 -11.54 46.80
C ALA A 2 46.16 -12.64 45.87
N THR A 3 44.84 -12.85 45.85
CA THR A 3 44.18 -13.79 44.94
C THR A 3 43.76 -13.08 43.65
N ASN A 4 44.22 -13.66 42.54
CA ASN A 4 44.21 -13.15 41.17
C ASN A 4 42.83 -12.83 40.59
N HIS A 5 42.76 -11.70 39.89
CA HIS A 5 41.75 -11.40 38.87
C HIS A 5 41.94 -12.36 37.69
N ASN A 6 40.92 -13.17 37.39
CA ASN A 6 40.94 -14.02 36.20
C ASN A 6 40.39 -13.20 35.01
N THR A 7 41.30 -12.62 34.23
CA THR A 7 41.00 -11.93 32.98
C THR A 7 40.87 -12.96 31.86
N HIS A 8 39.72 -12.93 31.18
CA HIS A 8 39.50 -13.66 29.92
C HIS A 8 40.60 -13.38 28.90
N PRO A 9 40.91 -14.38 28.06
CA PRO A 9 40.95 -14.13 26.63
C PRO A 9 39.86 -14.95 25.95
N HIS A 10 38.75 -14.29 25.60
CA HIS A 10 37.79 -14.84 24.65
C HIS A 10 38.45 -14.75 23.27
N ALA A 11 38.95 -15.89 22.78
CA ALA A 11 39.48 -16.02 21.43
C ALA A 11 38.33 -15.86 20.42
N SER A 12 37.99 -14.62 20.07
CA SER A 12 37.07 -14.30 18.99
C SER A 12 37.86 -14.21 17.68
N THR A 13 38.24 -15.36 17.15
CA THR A 13 38.93 -15.45 15.87
C THR A 13 37.94 -15.69 14.74
N THR A 14 38.10 -14.90 13.68
CA THR A 14 37.58 -15.03 12.30
C THR A 14 36.12 -14.64 12.04
N VAL A 15 35.97 -13.33 11.84
CA VAL A 15 35.17 -12.68 10.78
C VAL A 15 34.92 -13.59 9.58
N LEU A 16 33.68 -14.00 9.39
CA LEU A 16 33.11 -14.37 8.08
C LEU A 16 31.84 -13.55 7.84
N ALA A 17 32.01 -12.22 7.83
CA ALA A 17 31.06 -11.32 7.21
C ALA A 17 31.16 -11.45 5.68
N LYS A 18 30.83 -12.64 5.16
CA LYS A 18 30.66 -12.86 3.73
C LYS A 18 29.27 -12.39 3.33
N ASN A 19 29.17 -11.10 2.99
CA ASN A 19 28.19 -10.52 2.07
C ASN A 19 26.82 -11.21 2.04
N ALA A 20 26.14 -11.30 3.18
CA ALA A 20 24.73 -11.69 3.20
C ALA A 20 23.96 -10.57 2.52
N LYS A 21 23.67 -10.73 1.22
CA LYS A 21 22.68 -9.91 0.51
C LYS A 21 21.43 -9.96 1.38
N ILE A 22 21.10 -8.86 2.06
CA ILE A 22 19.84 -8.74 2.77
C ILE A 22 18.76 -8.79 1.69
N ILE A 23 18.21 -9.98 1.45
CA ILE A 23 17.05 -10.17 0.59
C ILE A 23 15.88 -9.52 1.32
N LYS A 24 15.66 -8.23 1.07
CA LYS A 24 14.46 -7.53 1.54
C LYS A 24 13.26 -8.31 0.99
N ARG A 25 12.41 -8.83 1.87
CA ARG A 25 11.17 -9.50 1.45
C ARG A 25 10.33 -8.51 0.63
N ASP A 26 9.89 -8.92 -0.56
CA ASP A 26 8.98 -8.11 -1.37
C ASP A 26 7.59 -8.06 -0.69
N ARG A 27 7.33 -6.96 0.01
CA ARG A 27 6.02 -6.68 0.64
C ARG A 27 5.08 -5.89 -0.26
N SER A 28 5.39 -5.74 -1.56
CA SER A 28 4.57 -4.95 -2.50
C SER A 28 3.12 -5.42 -2.54
N ASN A 29 2.87 -6.73 -2.43
CA ASN A 29 1.52 -7.27 -2.43
C ASN A 29 0.74 -6.94 -1.16
N GLU A 30 1.37 -7.08 0.01
CA GLU A 30 0.76 -6.74 1.29
C GLU A 30 0.47 -5.24 1.38
N ASN A 31 1.45 -4.42 0.99
CA ASN A 31 1.33 -2.97 0.97
C ASN A 31 0.23 -2.53 -0.01
N PHE A 32 0.14 -3.15 -1.18
CA PHE A 32 -0.95 -2.92 -2.12
C PHE A 32 -2.30 -3.25 -1.49
N LYS A 33 -2.46 -4.42 -0.88
CA LYS A 33 -3.73 -4.81 -0.24
C LYS A 33 -4.11 -3.87 0.90
N LYS A 34 -3.14 -3.40 1.69
CA LYS A 34 -3.37 -2.38 2.74
C LYS A 34 -3.86 -1.07 2.13
N ARG A 35 -3.15 -0.54 1.13
CA ARG A 35 -3.52 0.72 0.48
C ARG A 35 -4.86 0.63 -0.26
N TRP A 36 -5.14 -0.53 -0.88
CA TRP A 36 -6.44 -0.82 -1.49
C TRP A 36 -7.58 -0.76 -0.49
N ARG A 37 -7.43 -1.36 0.70
CA ARG A 37 -8.45 -1.28 1.77
C ARG A 37 -8.73 0.16 2.19
N THR A 38 -7.68 0.95 2.46
CA THR A 38 -7.82 2.37 2.81
C THR A 38 -8.49 3.15 1.68
N PHE A 39 -8.10 2.92 0.43
CA PHE A 39 -8.66 3.61 -0.72
C PHE A 39 -10.16 3.35 -0.90
N LYS A 40 -10.61 2.09 -0.71
CA LYS A 40 -12.03 1.75 -0.71
C LYS A 40 -12.79 2.44 0.42
N ASN A 41 -12.21 2.50 1.62
CA ASN A 41 -12.84 3.16 2.75
C ASN A 41 -13.06 4.65 2.48
N ASN A 42 -12.06 5.33 1.91
CA ASN A 42 -12.19 6.74 1.53
C ASN A 42 -13.26 6.92 0.44
N GLY A 43 -13.32 6.00 -0.54
CA GLY A 43 -14.39 5.99 -1.55
C GLY A 43 -15.79 5.79 -0.95
N PHE A 44 -15.91 4.99 0.11
CA PHE A 44 -17.17 4.81 0.83
C PHE A 44 -17.55 6.05 1.65
N GLN A 45 -16.59 6.71 2.29
CA GLN A 45 -16.83 7.97 3.01
C GLN A 45 -17.34 9.06 2.07
N LEU A 46 -16.82 9.18 0.85
CA LEU A 46 -17.36 10.12 -0.15
C LEU A 46 -18.85 9.88 -0.45
N TYR A 47 -19.28 8.62 -0.44
CA TYR A 47 -20.69 8.29 -0.59
C TYR A 47 -21.50 8.66 0.66
N GLN A 48 -20.99 8.37 1.86
CA GLN A 48 -21.71 8.67 3.11
C GLN A 48 -21.84 10.18 3.36
N ASP A 49 -20.78 10.94 3.09
CA ASP A 49 -20.69 12.35 3.46
C ASP A 49 -21.25 13.29 2.38
N TYR A 50 -21.21 12.86 1.11
CA TYR A 50 -21.53 13.73 -0.04
C TYR A 50 -22.46 13.07 -1.07
N GLU A 51 -23.02 11.89 -0.77
CA GLU A 51 -23.86 11.11 -1.68
C GLU A 51 -23.20 10.81 -3.04
N ALA A 52 -21.87 10.88 -3.10
CA ALA A 52 -21.13 10.64 -4.32
C ALA A 52 -21.20 9.14 -4.67
N GLN A 53 -21.75 8.81 -5.84
CA GLN A 53 -21.64 7.45 -6.37
C GLN A 53 -20.20 7.20 -6.84
N VAL A 54 -19.54 6.23 -6.21
CA VAL A 54 -18.13 5.94 -6.45
C VAL A 54 -17.98 4.55 -7.04
N TYR A 55 -17.38 4.50 -8.22
CA TYR A 55 -16.93 3.28 -8.87
C TYR A 55 -15.41 3.34 -9.05
N ILE A 56 -14.69 2.32 -8.54
CA ILE A 56 -13.24 2.22 -8.64
C ILE A 56 -12.87 0.87 -9.23
N CYS A 57 -12.06 0.87 -10.29
CA CYS A 57 -11.50 -0.34 -10.89
C CYS A 57 -9.98 -0.18 -11.06
N ILE A 58 -9.21 -1.13 -10.54
CA ILE A 58 -7.74 -1.17 -10.66
C ILE A 58 -7.33 -2.53 -11.21
N ARG A 59 -6.35 -2.54 -12.12
CA ARG A 59 -5.69 -3.77 -12.59
C ARG A 59 -4.26 -3.85 -12.06
N ARG A 60 -3.87 -5.01 -11.53
CA ARG A 60 -2.50 -5.26 -11.06
C ARG A 60 -2.13 -6.72 -11.24
N LYS A 61 -1.01 -6.99 -11.94
CA LYS A 61 -0.47 -8.35 -12.15
C LYS A 61 -1.52 -9.35 -12.69
N GLY A 62 -2.40 -8.91 -13.58
CA GLY A 62 -3.48 -9.73 -14.14
C GLY A 62 -4.76 -9.77 -13.32
N ASP A 63 -4.73 -9.37 -12.05
CA ASP A 63 -5.91 -9.29 -11.20
C ASP A 63 -6.69 -7.99 -11.41
N ARG A 64 -8.01 -8.07 -11.30
CA ARG A 64 -8.93 -6.92 -11.24
C ARG A 64 -9.44 -6.73 -9.81
N TYR A 65 -9.29 -5.51 -9.30
CA TYR A 65 -9.80 -5.08 -8.00
C TYR A 65 -10.90 -4.05 -8.24
N GLU A 66 -12.10 -4.33 -7.74
CA GLU A 66 -13.28 -3.49 -7.94
C GLU A 66 -13.87 -3.05 -6.61
N PHE A 67 -14.37 -1.82 -6.57
CA PHE A 67 -15.16 -1.28 -5.48
C PHE A 67 -16.29 -0.43 -6.03
N LYS A 68 -17.46 -0.58 -5.41
CA LYS A 68 -18.66 0.21 -5.67
C LYS A 68 -19.17 0.71 -4.32
N SER A 69 -19.49 2.00 -4.22
CA SER A 69 -20.09 2.53 -2.99
C SER A 69 -21.52 2.05 -2.76
N THR A 70 -22.23 1.71 -3.85
CA THR A 70 -23.54 1.06 -3.85
C THR A 70 -23.61 0.03 -4.98
N ASP A 71 -24.55 -0.90 -4.94
CA ASP A 71 -24.75 -1.86 -6.04
C ASP A 71 -25.08 -1.20 -7.38
N LYS A 72 -25.62 0.03 -7.32
CA LYS A 72 -26.01 0.84 -8.48
C LYS A 72 -24.86 1.69 -9.03
N ALA A 73 -23.75 1.85 -8.29
CA ALA A 73 -22.61 2.63 -8.76
C ALA A 73 -21.95 1.90 -9.93
N LEU A 74 -22.02 2.54 -11.11
CA LEU A 74 -21.48 2.04 -12.37
C LEU A 74 -20.39 2.98 -12.89
N PRO A 75 -19.47 2.48 -13.75
CA PRO A 75 -18.65 3.37 -14.54
C PRO A 75 -19.53 4.31 -15.36
N PHE A 76 -19.10 5.56 -15.53
CA PHE A 76 -19.76 6.49 -16.44
C PHE A 76 -19.92 5.87 -17.83
N SER A 77 -21.10 6.01 -18.41
CA SER A 77 -21.34 5.67 -19.81
C SER A 77 -20.55 6.58 -20.75
N GLU A 78 -20.38 6.20 -22.00
CA GLU A 78 -19.71 7.07 -22.98
C GLU A 78 -20.50 8.37 -23.20
N GLU A 79 -21.83 8.30 -23.17
CA GLU A 79 -22.71 9.46 -23.31
C GLU A 79 -22.55 10.43 -22.13
N GLU A 80 -22.41 9.90 -20.90
CA GLU A 80 -22.18 10.71 -19.70
C GLU A 80 -20.82 11.40 -19.73
N LYS A 81 -19.77 10.71 -20.20
CA LYS A 81 -18.42 11.29 -20.35
C LYS A 81 -18.40 12.47 -21.32
N VAL A 82 -19.23 12.45 -22.36
CA VAL A 82 -19.32 13.54 -23.35
C VAL A 82 -20.19 14.69 -22.83
N ARG A 83 -21.25 14.40 -22.07
CA ARG A 83 -22.21 15.41 -21.60
C ARG A 83 -21.76 16.14 -20.35
N ALA A 84 -21.05 15.47 -19.44
CA ALA A 84 -20.66 16.05 -18.17
C ALA A 84 -19.35 16.87 -18.32
N PRO A 85 -19.33 18.14 -17.90
CA PRO A 85 -18.11 18.92 -17.89
C PRO A 85 -17.13 18.33 -16.86
N ILE A 86 -15.90 18.06 -17.30
CA ILE A 86 -14.82 17.62 -16.39
C ILE A 86 -14.43 18.79 -15.50
N LYS A 87 -14.74 18.70 -14.21
CA LYS A 87 -14.24 19.63 -13.19
C LYS A 87 -12.90 19.10 -12.70
N THR A 88 -11.81 19.70 -13.15
CA THR A 88 -10.48 19.38 -12.66
C THR A 88 -10.24 20.07 -11.33
N CYS A 89 -9.90 19.30 -10.30
CA CYS A 89 -9.30 19.86 -9.09
C CYS A 89 -7.83 20.14 -9.39
N GLN A 90 -7.39 21.40 -9.31
CA GLN A 90 -5.96 21.70 -9.29
C GLN A 90 -5.33 20.97 -8.10
N GLY A 91 -4.22 20.26 -8.34
CA GLY A 91 -3.60 19.43 -7.32
C GLY A 91 -3.20 20.27 -6.08
N TYR A 92 -3.41 19.72 -4.89
CA TYR A 92 -2.76 20.22 -3.69
C TYR A 92 -1.24 19.98 -3.88
N HIS A 93 -0.50 21.06 -4.13
CA HIS A 93 0.96 21.08 -4.16
C HIS A 93 1.55 20.98 -2.75
#